data_AF-A0A3C0U5Z9-F1
#
_entry.id   AF-A0A3C0U5Z9-F1
#
_cell.length_a   1.000
_cell.length_b   1.000
_cell.length_c   1.000
_cell.angle_alpha   90.00
_cell.angle_beta   90.00
_cell.angle_gamma   90.00
#
_symmetry.space_group_name_H-M   'P 1'
#
loop_
_entity.id
_entity.type
_entity.pdbx_description
1 polymer ?
#
loop_
_entity_poly.entity_id
_entity_poly.type
_entity_poly.pdbx_seq_one_letter_code
_entity_poly.pdbx_strand_id
1 'polypeptide(L)' 'MLKGTKVYAITKSKCPRCMEGDLYEEKNPYKFKTMMNFNPRCMVCDQNFEPEPNFYYGAMYVSYGYTVALFV' A
#
# COMPACT_ATOMS: atom_id res chain seq x y z
N MET A 1 23.65 3.31 1.50
CA MET A 1 23.08 2.05 0.97
C MET A 1 21.99 1.60 1.94
N LEU A 2 20.71 1.87 1.63
CA LEU A 2 19.57 1.58 2.53
C LEU A 2 18.87 0.24 2.19
N LYS A 3 19.31 -0.46 1.14
CA LYS A 3 18.75 -1.74 0.68
C LYS A 3 18.83 -2.75 1.83
N GLY A 4 17.69 -3.28 2.27
CA GLY A 4 17.57 -4.17 3.44
C GLY A 4 16.83 -3.55 4.64
N THR A 5 16.56 -2.24 4.65
CA THR A 5 15.76 -1.60 5.71
C THR A 5 14.29 -1.45 5.30
N LYS A 6 13.37 -1.45 6.26
CA LYS A 6 11.95 -1.16 6.00
C LYS A 6 11.73 0.22 5.38
N VAL A 7 12.57 1.19 5.74
CA VAL A 7 12.56 2.55 5.20
C VAL A 7 12.81 2.56 3.69
N TYR A 8 13.71 1.70 3.21
CA TYR A 8 13.93 1.53 1.78
C TYR A 8 12.68 1.04 1.06
N ALA A 9 11.97 0.05 1.63
CA ALA A 9 10.75 -0.45 1.04
C ALA A 9 9.65 0.63 0.97
N ILE A 10 9.51 1.43 2.03
CA ILE A 10 8.53 2.53 2.09
C ILE A 10 8.86 3.62 1.06
N THR A 11 10.09 4.11 1.04
CA THR A 11 10.50 5.25 0.19
C THR A 11 10.59 4.90 -1.30
N LYS A 12 10.83 3.63 -1.64
CA LYS A 12 10.89 3.14 -3.02
C LYS A 12 9.65 2.38 -3.48
N SER A 13 8.61 2.33 -2.64
CA SER A 13 7.36 1.61 -2.95
C SER A 13 7.61 0.16 -3.36
N LYS A 14 8.51 -0.51 -2.65
CA LYS A 14 8.88 -1.91 -2.87
C LYS A 14 8.15 -2.82 -1.89
N CYS A 15 8.05 -4.09 -2.24
CA CYS A 15 7.48 -5.11 -1.37
C CYS A 15 8.19 -5.10 0.00
N PRO A 16 7.46 -5.03 1.13
CA PRO A 16 8.06 -4.96 2.46
C PRO A 16 8.76 -6.27 2.88
N ARG A 17 8.43 -7.39 2.20
CA ARG A 17 9.01 -8.71 2.46
C ARG A 17 10.29 -8.94 1.67
N CYS A 18 10.24 -8.85 0.34
CA CYS A 18 11.39 -9.14 -0.53
C CYS A 18 12.18 -7.90 -0.96
N MET A 19 11.63 -6.69 -0.84
CA MET A 19 12.24 -5.40 -1.24
C MET A 19 12.60 -5.26 -2.73
N GLU A 20 12.23 -6.24 -3.56
CA GLU A 20 12.54 -6.26 -4.99
C GLU A 20 11.31 -6.03 -5.86
N GLY A 21 10.18 -6.65 -5.49
CA GLY A 21 8.92 -6.49 -6.20
C GLY A 21 8.34 -5.07 -6.09
N ASP A 22 7.71 -4.61 -7.17
CA ASP A 22 7.04 -3.32 -7.25
C ASP A 22 5.64 -3.42 -6.60
N LEU A 23 5.33 -2.49 -5.68
CA LEU A 23 4.02 -2.43 -5.02
C LEU A 23 2.93 -1.89 -5.96
N TYR A 24 3.28 -0.86 -6.73
CA TYR A 24 2.39 -0.21 -7.69
C TYR A 24 2.72 -0.65 -9.12
N GLU A 25 1.71 -0.69 -9.98
CA GLU A 25 1.89 -0.91 -11.42
C GLU A 25 2.70 0.23 -12.06
N GLU A 26 2.39 1.47 -11.65
CA GLU A 26 3.04 2.68 -12.14
C GLU A 26 4.03 3.23 -11.11
N LYS A 27 5.27 3.44 -11.55
CA LYS A 27 6.36 3.97 -10.69
C LYS A 27 6.29 5.47 -10.48
N ASN A 28 5.52 6.18 -11.30
CA ASN A 28 5.41 7.63 -11.25
C ASN A 28 4.24 8.06 -10.35
N PRO A 29 4.50 8.62 -9.15
CA PRO A 29 3.45 9.07 -8.24
C PRO A 29 2.65 10.28 -8.77
N TYR A 30 3.16 10.99 -9.78
CA TYR A 30 2.47 12.14 -10.38
C TYR A 30 1.42 11.75 -11.43
N LYS A 31 1.28 10.46 -11.76
CA LYS A 31 0.17 9.95 -12.58
C LYS A 31 -1.03 9.64 -11.69
N PHE A 32 -1.80 10.67 -11.35
CA PHE A 32 -2.94 10.55 -10.42
C PHE A 32 -4.00 9.50 -10.82
N LYS A 33 -4.19 9.24 -12.12
CA LYS A 33 -5.16 8.24 -12.60
C LYS A 33 -4.83 6.81 -12.15
N THR A 34 -3.55 6.50 -11.99
CA THR A 34 -3.05 5.15 -11.70
C THR A 34 -2.37 5.05 -10.34
N MET A 35 -2.25 6.17 -9.61
CA MET A 35 -1.59 6.23 -8.30
C MET A 35 -2.23 5.30 -7.25
N MET A 36 -3.54 5.07 -7.35
CA MET A 36 -4.29 4.19 -6.44
C MET A 36 -4.21 2.71 -6.84
N ASN A 37 -3.69 2.38 -8.03
CA ASN A 37 -3.63 1.01 -8.51
C ASN A 37 -2.35 0.32 -8.01
N PHE A 38 -2.53 -0.61 -7.08
CA PHE A 38 -1.47 -1.47 -6.57
C PHE A 38 -1.64 -2.90 -7.08
N ASN A 39 -0.53 -3.62 -7.18
CA ASN A 39 -0.55 -5.03 -7.54
C ASN A 39 -1.22 -5.84 -6.40
N PRO A 40 -2.05 -6.86 -6.69
CA PRO A 40 -2.65 -7.69 -5.64
C PRO A 40 -1.61 -8.60 -4.96
N ARG A 41 -0.60 -9.04 -5.72
CA ARG A 41 0.46 -9.94 -5.25
C ARG A 41 1.83 -9.49 -5.73
N CYS A 42 2.86 -9.83 -4.96
CA CYS A 42 4.23 -9.58 -5.34
C CYS A 42 4.72 -10.57 -6.42
N MET A 43 5.21 -10.07 -7.55
CA MET A 43 5.73 -10.91 -8.64
C MET A 43 6.99 -11.73 -8.29
N VAL A 44 7.68 -11.40 -7.20
CA VAL A 44 8.95 -12.07 -6.80
C VAL A 44 8.75 -13.10 -5.69
N CYS A 45 7.94 -12.76 -4.68
CA CYS A 45 7.76 -13.61 -3.49
C CYS A 45 6.32 -14.09 -3.27
N ASP A 46 5.41 -13.76 -4.20
CA ASP A 46 3.99 -14.13 -4.18
C ASP A 46 3.23 -13.71 -2.90
N GLN A 47 3.80 -12.75 -2.17
CA GLN A 47 3.16 -12.17 -1.00
C GLN A 47 1.87 -11.46 -1.43
N ASN A 48 0.76 -11.82 -0.79
CA ASN A 48 -0.49 -11.07 -0.92
C ASN A 48 -0.34 -9.70 -0.25
N PHE A 49 -0.55 -8.63 -1.02
CA PHE A 49 -0.49 -7.26 -0.51
C PHE A 49 -1.74 -6.88 0.28
N GLU A 50 -2.85 -7.56 0.02
CA GLU A 50 -4.10 -7.42 0.77
C GLU A 50 -4.43 -8.75 1.47
N PRO A 51 -3.74 -9.06 2.59
CA PRO A 51 -3.91 -10.35 3.28
C PRO A 51 -5.34 -10.57 3.78
N GLU A 52 -6.03 -9.50 4.18
CA GLU A 52 -7.45 -9.52 4.55
C GLU A 52 -8.25 -8.65 3.56
N PRO A 53 -9.02 -9.27 2.64
CA PRO A 53 -9.84 -8.52 1.70
C PRO A 53 -10.90 -7.70 2.46
N ASN A 54 -11.12 -6.46 2.03
CA ASN A 54 -12.06 -5.49 2.61
C ASN A 54 -11.68 -4.88 3.96
N PHE A 55 -10.52 -5.22 4.54
CA PHE A 55 -10.07 -4.60 5.79
C PHE A 55 -10.04 -3.06 5.67
N TYR A 56 -9.51 -2.55 4.55
CA TYR A 56 -9.42 -1.11 4.31
C TYR A 56 -10.77 -0.43 4.12
N TYR A 57 -11.74 -1.12 3.51
CA TYR A 57 -13.11 -0.62 3.39
C TYR A 57 -13.79 -0.50 4.76
N GLY A 58 -13.66 -1.53 5.61
CA GLY A 58 -14.18 -1.50 6.98
C GLY A 58 -13.53 -0.37 7.81
N ALA A 59 -12.21 -0.25 7.73
CA ALA A 59 -11.46 0.81 8.40
C ALA A 59 -11.92 2.22 7.96
N MET A 60 -12.19 2.41 6.66
CA MET A 60 -12.71 3.67 6.13
C MET A 60 -14.04 4.07 6.79
N TYR A 61 -15.00 3.15 6.93
CA TYR A 61 -16.29 3.43 7.56
C TYR A 61 -16.15 3.77 9.05
N VAL A 62 -15.28 3.05 9.77
CA VAL A 62 -15.02 3.33 11.19
C VAL A 62 -14.37 4.71 11.36
N SER A 63 -13.37 5.04 10.54
CA SER A 63 -12.72 6.35 10.56
C SER A 63 -13.69 7.48 10.22
N TYR A 64 -14.59 7.27 9.26
CA TYR A 64 -15.63 8.22 8.94
C TYR A 64 -16.57 8.46 10.14
N GLY A 65 -17.10 7.39 10.75
CA GLY A 65 -17.96 7.50 11.93
C GLY A 65 -17.29 8.20 13.11
N TYR A 66 -16.01 7.88 13.37
CA TYR A 66 -15.21 8.54 14.40
C TYR A 66 -15.01 10.03 14.13
N THR A 67 -14.73 10.39 12.88
CA THR A 67 -14.53 11.80 12.49
C THR A 67 -15.81 12.60 12.65
N VAL A 68 -16.95 12.06 12.22
CA VAL A 68 -18.26 12.69 12.40
C VAL A 68 -18.55 12.87 13.89
N ALA A 69 -18.35 11.85 14.72
CA ALA A 69 -18.63 11.91 16.15
C ALA A 69 -17.77 12.94 16.92
N LEU A 70 -16.57 13.25 16.44
CA LEU A 70 -15.66 14.21 17.10
C LEU A 70 -15.79 15.64 16.58
N PHE A 71 -16.07 15.82 15.29
CA PHE A 71 -15.96 17.13 14.63
C PHE A 71 -17.29 17.71 14.16
N VAL A 72 -18.38 16.93 14.15
CA VAL A 72 -19.75 17.39 13.86
C VAL A 72 -20.56 17.38 15.15
#